data_AF-A0A9E5G9T4-F1
#
_entry.id   AF-A0A9E5G9T4-F1
#
_cell.length_a   1.000
_cell.length_b   1.000
_cell.length_c   1.000
_cell.angle_alpha   90.00
_cell.angle_beta   90.00
_cell.angle_gamma   90.00
#
_symmetry.space_group_name_H-M   'P 1'
#
loop_
_entity.id
_entity.type
_entity.pdbx_description
1 polymer ?
#
loop_
_entity_poly.entity_id
_entity_poly.type
_entity_poly.pdbx_seq_one_letter_code
_entity_poly.pdbx_strand_id
1 'polypeptide(L)'
;MRLYVYKLVTTFLYNGVKEVNIVAENKVELGGVLVDFSARRVFVGGEEIRLMPQEFNLLMVLIKYHDCALSREKLLQLAWGYTYAGDTRTVDVHIQKLRQKLGLEKTIQTVFKLGYRLNADI
;
A
#
# COMPACT_ATOMS: atom_id res chain seq x y z
N MET A 1 12.55 14.00 23.78
CA MET A 1 12.69 14.77 22.52
C MET A 1 12.85 13.75 21.39
N ARG A 2 11.80 13.62 20.56
CA ARG A 2 11.63 12.75 19.37
C ARG A 2 11.95 11.23 19.51
N LEU A 3 10.94 10.50 19.99
CA LEU A 3 10.73 9.08 19.70
C LEU A 3 10.37 8.88 18.22
N TYR A 4 10.88 7.82 17.58
CA TYR A 4 10.13 6.84 16.78
C TYR A 4 11.06 5.68 16.44
N VAL A 5 11.23 4.78 17.40
CA VAL A 5 11.63 3.39 17.16
C VAL A 5 10.32 2.64 16.98
N TYR A 6 10.02 2.17 15.76
CA TYR A 6 8.82 1.39 15.49
C TYR A 6 8.95 0.03 16.19
N LYS A 7 8.34 -0.05 17.37
CA LYS A 7 8.19 -1.25 18.19
C LYS A 7 6.95 -2.00 17.71
N LEU A 8 7.14 -3.23 17.26
CA LEU A 8 6.09 -4.19 16.97
C LEU A 8 5.35 -4.60 18.28
N VAL A 9 4.06 -4.92 18.12
CA VAL A 9 3.16 -5.65 19.05
C VAL A 9 2.72 -4.92 20.34
N THR A 10 1.50 -4.38 20.32
CA THR A 10 0.42 -4.68 21.29
C THR A 10 -0.78 -3.78 21.01
N THR A 11 -1.79 -4.29 20.28
CA THR A 11 -3.22 -4.17 20.63
C THR A 11 -3.96 -5.26 19.84
N PHE A 12 -4.24 -6.38 20.51
CA PHE A 12 -5.15 -7.43 20.06
C PHE A 12 -6.62 -6.97 20.24
N LEU A 13 -7.54 -7.62 19.53
CA LEU A 13 -9.02 -7.66 19.69
C LEU A 13 -9.86 -6.63 18.93
N TYR A 14 -10.16 -6.88 17.64
CA TYR A 14 -11.51 -6.78 17.09
C TYR A 14 -11.57 -7.63 15.78
N ASN A 15 -12.22 -8.78 15.88
CA ASN A 15 -12.80 -9.58 14.79
C ASN A 15 -11.89 -10.11 13.65
N GLY A 16 -11.46 -11.38 13.78
CA GLY A 16 -11.62 -12.37 12.71
C GLY A 16 -10.72 -12.32 11.47
N VAL A 17 -9.64 -11.55 11.44
CA VAL A 17 -8.74 -11.47 10.27
C VAL A 17 -7.85 -12.72 10.18
N LYS A 18 -7.92 -13.43 9.06
CA LYS A 18 -7.08 -14.60 8.75
C LYS A 18 -5.83 -14.19 7.96
N GLU A 19 -4.69 -14.39 8.62
CA GLU A 19 -3.30 -14.59 8.15
C GLU A 19 -2.75 -13.78 6.95
N VAL A 20 -2.20 -12.60 7.25
CA VAL A 20 -1.09 -12.01 6.48
C VAL A 20 0.19 -12.79 6.81
N ASN A 21 0.78 -13.50 5.84
CA ASN A 21 2.05 -14.20 6.03
C ASN A 21 3.23 -13.20 6.02
N ILE A 22 3.78 -12.93 7.20
CA ILE A 22 4.98 -12.10 7.36
C ILE A 22 6.21 -12.99 7.06
N VAL A 23 6.77 -12.86 5.85
CA VAL A 23 7.88 -13.71 5.37
C VAL A 23 9.23 -13.35 6.02
N ALA A 24 9.34 -12.14 6.57
CA ALA A 24 10.40 -11.61 7.44
C ALA A 24 9.91 -10.25 7.99
N GLU A 25 10.54 -9.68 9.03
CA GLU A 25 10.09 -8.43 9.71
C GLU A 25 9.78 -7.23 8.78
N ASN A 26 10.20 -7.25 7.51
CA ASN A 26 9.97 -6.19 6.52
C ASN A 26 9.49 -6.69 5.13
N LYS A 27 8.84 -7.86 5.05
CA LYS A 27 8.27 -8.38 3.79
C LYS A 27 6.78 -8.70 3.93
N VAL A 28 6.00 -8.36 2.90
CA VAL A 28 4.57 -8.71 2.80
C VAL A 28 4.29 -9.30 1.42
N GLU A 29 3.45 -10.32 1.39
CA GLU A 29 2.90 -10.89 0.17
C GLU A 29 1.41 -10.55 0.04
N LEU A 30 0.98 -10.14 -1.15
CA LEU A 30 -0.42 -9.80 -1.45
C LEU A 30 -0.75 -10.06 -2.92
N GLY A 31 -1.78 -10.86 -3.21
CA GLY A 31 -2.19 -11.16 -4.59
C GLY A 31 -1.05 -11.66 -5.51
N GLY A 32 -0.11 -12.46 -4.99
CA GLY A 32 1.06 -12.94 -5.74
C GLY A 32 2.18 -11.90 -5.93
N VAL A 33 2.09 -10.77 -5.22
CA VAL A 33 3.10 -9.70 -5.20
C VAL A 33 3.85 -9.73 -3.88
N LEU A 34 5.17 -9.89 -3.93
CA LEU A 34 6.05 -9.80 -2.76
C LEU A 34 6.64 -8.40 -2.68
N VAL A 35 6.46 -7.73 -1.55
CA VAL A 35 7.01 -6.39 -1.28
C VAL A 35 8.05 -6.50 -0.17
N ASP A 36 9.26 -6.02 -0.45
CA ASP A 36 10.34 -5.84 0.53
C ASP A 36 10.47 -4.36 0.88
N PHE A 37 10.04 -3.99 2.09
CA PHE A 37 10.05 -2.61 2.56
C PHE A 37 11.45 -2.08 2.84
N SER A 38 12.36 -2.95 3.32
CA SER A 38 13.74 -2.55 3.63
C SER A 38 14.52 -2.27 2.36
N ALA A 39 14.43 -3.15 1.37
CA ALA A 39 15.10 -3.00 0.09
C ALA A 39 14.36 -2.06 -0.88
N ARG A 40 13.10 -1.71 -0.56
CA ARG A 40 12.17 -1.01 -1.46
C ARG A 40 12.02 -1.71 -2.82
N ARG A 41 11.87 -3.03 -2.79
CA ARG A 41 11.74 -3.89 -3.97
C ARG A 41 10.37 -4.55 -4.00
N VAL A 42 9.88 -4.81 -5.22
CA VAL A 42 8.60 -5.47 -5.46
C VAL A 42 8.82 -6.57 -6.48
N PHE A 43 8.25 -7.74 -6.23
CA PHE A 43 8.36 -8.90 -7.10
C PHE A 43 6.97 -9.42 -7.45
N VAL A 44 6.78 -9.84 -8.70
CA VAL A 44 5.54 -10.45 -9.19
C VAL A 44 5.92 -11.77 -9.84
N GLY A 45 5.41 -12.89 -9.32
CA GLY A 45 5.77 -14.22 -9.82
C GLY A 45 7.28 -14.52 -9.76
N GLY A 46 8.01 -13.91 -8.81
CA GLY A 46 9.46 -14.06 -8.64
C GLY A 46 10.32 -13.07 -9.42
N GLU A 47 9.76 -12.32 -10.36
CA GLU A 47 10.47 -11.31 -11.15
C GLU A 47 10.40 -9.92 -10.50
N GLU A 48 11.52 -9.20 -10.43
CA GLU A 48 11.58 -7.86 -9.83
C GLU A 48 10.91 -6.82 -10.75
N ILE A 49 9.86 -6.17 -10.26
CA ILE A 49 9.17 -5.08 -10.95
C ILE A 49 9.62 -3.74 -10.36
N ARG A 50 10.29 -2.93 -11.19
CA ARG A 50 10.74 -1.60 -10.79
C ARG A 50 9.58 -0.61 -10.71
N LEU A 51 9.36 -0.10 -9.49
CA LEU A 51 8.44 1.00 -9.23
C LEU A 51 9.20 2.32 -9.13
N MET A 52 8.57 3.39 -9.61
CA MET A 52 9.04 4.75 -9.33
C MET A 52 8.89 5.05 -7.83
N PRO A 53 9.69 5.97 -7.26
CA PRO A 53 9.64 6.27 -5.83
C PRO A 53 8.23 6.57 -5.30
N GLN A 54 7.43 7.33 -6.07
CA GLN A 54 6.07 7.69 -5.70
C GLN A 54 5.06 6.55 -5.86
N GLU A 55 5.24 5.67 -6.85
CA GLU A 55 4.43 4.46 -6.98
C GLU A 55 4.65 3.56 -5.75
N PHE A 56 5.91 3.38 -5.33
CA PHE A 56 6.24 2.61 -4.13
C PHE A 56 5.67 3.25 -2.86
N ASN A 57 5.77 4.57 -2.70
CA ASN A 57 5.20 5.26 -1.54
C ASN A 57 3.68 5.10 -1.47
N LEU A 58 2.98 5.23 -2.61
CA LEU A 58 1.55 5.01 -2.66
C LEU A 58 1.16 3.57 -2.33
N LEU A 59 1.92 2.60 -2.84
CA LEU A 59 1.74 1.18 -2.49
C LEU A 59 1.92 0.94 -0.99
N MET A 60 2.96 1.51 -0.36
CA MET A 60 3.17 1.40 1.08
C MET A 60 1.99 1.96 1.88
N VAL A 61 1.44 3.11 1.47
CA VAL A 61 0.25 3.69 2.13
C VAL A 61 -0.92 2.72 2.02
N LEU A 62 -1.18 2.18 0.84
CA LEU A 62 -2.27 1.22 0.63
C LEU A 62 -2.11 -0.04 1.49
N ILE A 63 -0.89 -0.60 1.59
CA ILE A 63 -0.63 -1.80 2.41
C ILE A 63 -0.77 -1.49 3.90
N LYS A 64 -0.24 -0.35 4.34
CA LYS A 64 -0.31 0.09 5.74
C LYS A 64 -1.75 0.28 6.22
N TYR A 65 -2.62 0.75 5.32
CA TYR A 65 -4.04 0.96 5.58
C TYR A 65 -4.91 -0.03 4.79
N HIS A 66 -4.47 -1.29 4.68
CA HIS A 66 -5.27 -2.34 4.05
C HIS A 66 -6.65 -2.43 4.69
N ASP A 67 -7.64 -2.81 3.88
CA ASP A 67 -9.06 -2.89 4.18
C ASP A 67 -9.74 -1.56 4.58
N CYS A 68 -8.98 -0.47 4.65
CA CYS A 68 -9.51 0.88 4.84
C CYS A 68 -9.68 1.60 3.51
N ALA A 69 -10.85 2.18 3.28
CA ALA A 69 -11.08 3.04 2.13
C ALA A 69 -10.52 4.44 2.42
N LEU A 70 -9.50 4.85 1.66
CA LEU A 70 -8.88 6.16 1.77
C LEU A 70 -9.37 7.09 0.66
N SER A 71 -9.64 8.35 0.99
CA SER A 71 -9.94 9.36 -0.01
C SER A 71 -8.71 9.67 -0.88
N ARG A 72 -8.92 10.23 -2.07
CA ARG A 72 -7.82 10.63 -2.96
C ARG A 72 -6.93 11.68 -2.31
N GLU A 73 -7.51 12.65 -1.62
CA GLU A 73 -6.79 13.68 -0.89
C GLU A 73 -5.93 13.06 0.21
N LYS A 74 -6.47 12.08 0.94
CA LYS A 74 -5.74 11.40 2.00
C LYS A 74 -4.58 10.57 1.45
N LEU A 75 -4.80 9.83 0.36
CA LEU A 75 -3.75 9.08 -0.34
C LEU A 75 -2.65 10.02 -0.84
N LEU A 76 -3.02 11.15 -1.44
CA LEU A 76 -2.07 12.14 -1.91
C LEU A 76 -1.21 12.69 -0.76
N GLN A 77 -1.84 13.12 0.33
CA GLN A 77 -1.14 13.66 1.50
C GLN A 77 -0.20 12.64 2.15
N LEU A 78 -0.61 11.37 2.24
CA LEU A 78 0.20 10.34 2.89
C LEU A 78 1.38 9.89 2.02
N ALA A 79 1.21 9.83 0.69
CA ALA A 79 2.24 9.34 -0.22
C ALA A 79 3.21 10.44 -0.71
N TRP A 80 2.72 11.67 -0.91
CA TRP A 80 3.53 12.82 -1.34
C TRP A 80 3.90 13.79 -0.20
N GLY A 81 3.17 13.77 0.91
CA GLY A 81 3.33 14.70 2.03
C GLY A 81 2.31 15.84 2.02
N TYR A 82 2.11 16.45 3.20
CA TYR A 82 1.10 17.49 3.43
C TYR A 82 1.37 18.82 2.71
N THR A 83 2.62 19.08 2.31
CA THR A 83 3.01 20.31 1.61
C THR A 83 2.92 20.19 0.09
N TYR A 84 2.51 19.03 -0.43
CA TYR A 84 2.39 18.83 -1.87
C TYR A 84 1.12 19.51 -2.40
N ALA A 85 1.30 20.54 -3.24
CA ALA A 85 0.21 21.32 -3.83
C ALA A 85 -0.29 20.77 -5.17
N GLY A 86 -0.23 19.44 -5.38
CA GLY A 86 -0.69 18.82 -6.61
C GLY A 86 -2.14 18.34 -6.57
N ASP A 87 -2.65 17.92 -7.72
CA ASP A 87 -4.02 17.43 -7.89
C ASP A 87 -4.14 15.95 -7.47
N THR A 88 -5.23 15.62 -6.79
CA THR A 88 -5.74 14.26 -6.54
C THR A 88 -5.77 13.34 -7.76
N ARG A 89 -5.90 13.89 -8.99
CA ARG A 89 -5.77 13.12 -10.25
C ARG A 89 -4.42 12.41 -10.39
N THR A 90 -3.39 12.93 -9.74
CA THR A 90 -2.09 12.27 -9.65
C THR A 90 -2.21 10.89 -8.98
N VAL A 91 -3.07 10.75 -7.96
CA VAL A 91 -3.33 9.47 -7.31
C VAL A 91 -3.95 8.49 -8.30
N ASP A 92 -4.97 8.91 -9.06
CA ASP A 92 -5.66 8.06 -10.04
C ASP A 92 -4.67 7.45 -11.05
N VAL A 93 -3.77 8.28 -11.59
CA VAL A 93 -2.73 7.84 -12.55
C VAL A 93 -1.78 6.82 -11.92
N HIS A 94 -1.33 7.07 -10.68
CA HIS A 94 -0.41 6.15 -10.00
C HIS A 94 -1.10 4.84 -9.58
N ILE A 95 -2.38 4.88 -9.20
CA ILE A 95 -3.18 3.67 -8.94
C ILE A 95 -3.32 2.83 -10.22
N GLN A 96 -3.60 3.46 -11.36
CA GLN A 96 -3.69 2.76 -12.63
C GLN A 96 -2.37 2.08 -12.99
N LYS A 97 -1.24 2.78 -12.82
CA LYS A 97 0.10 2.21 -13.04
C LYS A 97 0.40 1.05 -12.10
N LEU A 98 0.07 1.18 -10.81
CA LEU A 98 0.26 0.11 -9.83
C LEU A 98 -0.54 -1.14 -10.19
N ARG A 99 -1.82 -1.00 -10.53
CA ARG A 99 -2.66 -2.12 -10.98
C ARG A 99 -2.02 -2.84 -12.15
N GLN A 100 -1.69 -2.10 -13.22
CA GLN A 100 -1.12 -2.67 -14.44
C GLN A 100 0.25 -3.33 -14.23
N LYS A 101 1.14 -2.70 -13.46
CA LYS A 101 2.50 -3.22 -13.22
C LYS A 101 2.51 -4.44 -12.32
N LEU A 102 1.57 -4.52 -11.37
CA LEU A 102 1.59 -5.52 -10.31
C LEU A 102 0.48 -6.58 -10.43
N GLY A 103 -0.43 -6.45 -11.39
CA GLY A 103 -1.58 -7.35 -11.52
C GLY A 103 -2.60 -7.22 -10.38
N LEU A 104 -2.68 -6.03 -9.77
CA LEU A 104 -3.49 -5.77 -8.56
C LEU A 104 -4.86 -5.14 -8.87
N GLU A 105 -5.41 -5.34 -10.07
CA GLU A 105 -6.71 -4.79 -10.49
C GLU A 105 -7.84 -5.19 -9.55
N LYS A 106 -7.80 -6.43 -9.05
CA LYS A 106 -8.82 -6.98 -8.14
C LYS A 106 -8.57 -6.60 -6.68
N THR A 107 -7.30 -6.48 -6.31
CA THR A 107 -6.82 -6.21 -4.94
C THR A 107 -6.95 -4.72 -4.59
N ILE A 108 -6.51 -3.81 -5.46
CA ILE A 108 -6.70 -2.37 -5.29
C ILE A 108 -8.06 -2.02 -5.88
N GLN A 109 -9.06 -1.76 -5.04
CA GLN A 109 -10.43 -1.50 -5.43
C GLN A 109 -10.76 -0.02 -5.41
N THR A 110 -11.61 0.41 -6.35
CA THR A 110 -12.16 1.75 -6.36
C THR A 110 -13.37 1.80 -5.44
N VAL A 111 -13.39 2.75 -4.50
CA VAL A 111 -14.54 3.03 -3.65
C VAL A 111 -15.23 4.28 -4.18
N PHE A 112 -16.44 4.11 -4.71
CA PHE A 112 -17.17 5.15 -5.44
C PHE A 112 -17.31 6.44 -4.63
N LYS A 113 -17.04 7.59 -5.27
CA LYS A 113 -17.01 8.94 -4.68
C LYS A 113 -16.02 9.17 -3.52
N LEU A 114 -15.26 8.16 -3.11
CA LEU A 114 -14.29 8.27 -2.02
C LEU A 114 -12.85 8.21 -2.52
N GLY A 115 -12.44 7.07 -3.05
CA GLY A 115 -11.03 6.84 -3.40
C GLY A 115 -10.72 5.38 -3.61
N TYR A 116 -9.74 4.86 -2.87
CA TYR A 116 -9.21 3.52 -3.10
C TYR A 116 -9.01 2.76 -1.79
N ARG A 117 -9.11 1.43 -1.89
CA ARG A 117 -8.86 0.49 -0.81
C ARG A 117 -8.03 -0.65 -1.36
N LEU A 118 -7.06 -1.13 -0.59
CA LEU A 118 -6.40 -2.40 -0.86
C LEU A 118 -7.10 -3.47 -0.04
N ASN A 119 -7.64 -4.50 -0.70
CA ASN A 119 -8.27 -5.64 -0.06
C ASN A 119 -7.24 -6.75 0.10
N ALA A 120 -6.91 -7.14 1.34
CA ALA A 120 -5.89 -8.15 1.61
C ALA A 120 -6.41 -9.59 1.43
N ASP A 121 -7.72 -9.79 1.30
CA ASP A 121 -8.39 -11.10 1.29
C ASP A 121 -8.41 -11.82 -0.08
N ILE A 122 -7.52 -11.50 -1.02
CA ILE A 122 -7.54 -12.04 -2.41
C ILE A 122 -6.24 -12.74 -2.79
#